data_AF-A0A849DLQ3-F1
#
_entry.id   AF-A0A849DLQ3-F1
#
_cell.length_a   1.000
_cell.length_b   1.000
_cell.length_c   1.000
_cell.angle_alpha   90.00
_cell.angle_beta   90.00
_cell.angle_gamma   90.00
#
_symmetry.space_group_name_H-M   'P 1'
#
loop_
_entity.id
_entity.type
_entity.pdbx_description
1 polymer ?
#
loop_
_entity_poly.entity_id
_entity_poly.type
_entity_poly.pdbx_seq_one_letter_code
_entity_poly.pdbx_strand_id
1 'polypeptide(L)'
;MVSVQEREELRRLAGGAVPVKAADRARIVIGCAEGWSNAAVADWCGTSVITVAKWRGRFVEHRLAGLVDSPRPGRPKVALALSESERAELIRWM
;
A
#
# COMPACT_ATOMS: atom_id res chain seq x y z
N MET A 1 -12.31 15.42 8.97
CA MET A 1 -13.06 14.52 9.86
C MET A 1 -13.33 13.21 9.12
N VAL A 2 -12.93 12.06 9.69
CA VAL A 2 -13.16 10.71 9.14
C VAL A 2 -14.47 10.18 9.73
N SER A 3 -15.44 9.86 8.88
CA SER A 3 -16.75 9.32 9.24
C SER A 3 -16.65 7.93 9.86
N VAL A 4 -17.71 7.48 10.52
CA VAL A 4 -17.76 6.16 11.18
C VAL A 4 -17.63 5.04 10.15
N GLN A 5 -18.34 5.13 9.03
CA GLN A 5 -18.29 4.17 7.92
C GLN A 5 -16.88 4.10 7.29
N GLU A 6 -16.21 5.25 7.13
CA GLU A 6 -14.82 5.28 6.65
C GLU A 6 -13.86 4.58 7.63
N ARG A 7 -14.06 4.72 8.95
CA ARG A 7 -13.22 4.04 9.96
C ARG A 7 -13.44 2.52 9.95
N GLU A 8 -14.67 2.07 9.78
CA GLU A 8 -14.98 0.63 9.68
C GLU A 8 -14.31 0.01 8.46
N GLU A 9 -14.37 0.68 7.31
CA GLU A 9 -13.76 0.16 6.09
C GLU A 9 -12.22 0.17 6.16
N LEU A 10 -11.62 1.21 6.77
CA LEU A 10 -10.18 1.23 7.05
C LEU A 10 -9.75 0.06 7.94
N ARG A 11 -10.54 -0.28 8.97
CA ARG A 11 -10.26 -1.43 9.84
C ARG A 11 -10.37 -2.75 9.09
N ARG A 12 -11.37 -2.91 8.21
CA ARG A 12 -11.49 -4.09 7.33
C ARG A 12 -10.27 -4.23 6.42
N LEU A 13 -9.83 -3.15 5.79
CA LEU A 13 -8.65 -3.13 4.92
C LEU A 13 -7.36 -3.44 5.68
N ALA A 14 -7.24 -2.98 6.93
CA ALA A 14 -6.08 -3.25 7.78
C ALA A 14 -6.00 -4.72 8.27
N GLY A 15 -7.12 -5.45 8.26
CA GLY A 15 -7.24 -6.82 8.78
C GLY A 15 -7.58 -7.92 7.77
N GLY A 16 -7.82 -7.60 6.50
CA GLY A 16 -8.32 -8.55 5.48
C GLY A 16 -7.29 -9.08 4.47
N ALA A 17 -7.73 -9.99 3.58
CA ALA A 17 -6.99 -10.58 2.45
C ALA A 17 -6.77 -9.61 1.27
N VAL A 18 -6.49 -8.34 1.58
CA VAL A 18 -6.19 -7.28 0.63
C VAL A 18 -4.68 -7.35 0.35
N PRO A 19 -4.19 -6.93 -0.84
CA PRO A 19 -2.75 -6.81 -1.06
C PRO A 19 -2.09 -6.06 0.11
N VAL A 20 -1.01 -6.62 0.68
CA VAL A 20 -0.33 -6.15 1.91
C VAL A 20 -0.17 -4.61 1.96
N LYS A 21 0.10 -4.00 0.80
CA LYS A 21 0.28 -2.55 0.66
C LYS A 21 -0.98 -1.71 0.93
N ALA A 22 -2.18 -2.24 0.76
CA ALA A 22 -3.42 -1.56 1.07
C ALA A 22 -3.69 -1.55 2.59
N ALA A 23 -3.33 -2.62 3.29
CA ALA A 23 -3.42 -2.70 4.75
C ALA A 23 -2.51 -1.66 5.42
N ASP A 24 -1.27 -1.49 4.94
CA ASP A 24 -0.34 -0.49 5.49
C ASP A 24 -0.83 0.94 5.30
N ARG A 25 -1.44 1.24 4.14
CA ARG A 25 -2.03 2.56 3.87
C ARG A 25 -3.22 2.85 4.78
N ALA A 26 -4.06 1.83 5.03
CA ALA A 26 -5.19 1.96 5.94
C ALA A 26 -4.73 2.22 7.37
N ARG A 27 -3.70 1.50 7.85
CA ARG A 27 -3.06 1.72 9.16
C ARG A 27 -2.56 3.16 9.30
N ILE A 28 -1.84 3.66 8.30
CA ILE A 28 -1.35 5.06 8.28
C ILE A 28 -2.51 6.05 8.49
N VAL A 29 -3.62 5.89 7.76
CA VAL A 29 -4.76 6.81 7.88
C VAL A 29 -5.44 6.70 9.25
N ILE A 30 -5.55 5.49 9.81
CA ILE A 30 -6.10 5.27 11.15
C ILE A 30 -5.28 6.04 12.20
N GLY A 31 -3.96 5.86 12.22
CA GLY A 31 -3.09 6.56 13.18
C GLY A 31 -3.19 8.09 13.04
N CYS A 32 -3.21 8.61 11.81
CA CYS A 32 -3.43 10.04 11.59
C CYS A 32 -4.82 10.53 12.04
N ALA A 33 -5.86 9.71 11.90
CA ALA A 33 -7.23 10.04 12.31
C ALA A 33 -7.40 10.02 13.84
N GLU A 34 -6.58 9.24 14.53
CA GLU A 34 -6.47 9.21 16.00
C GLU A 34 -5.65 10.38 16.57
N GLY A 35 -5.13 11.25 15.70
CA GLY A 35 -4.42 12.47 16.10
C GLY A 35 -2.91 12.28 16.28
N TRP A 36 -2.35 11.14 15.87
CA TRP A 36 -0.92 10.90 15.98
C TRP A 36 -0.13 11.77 15.00
N SER A 37 1.10 12.13 15.38
CA SER A 37 2.02 12.81 14.48
C SER A 37 2.45 11.90 13.35
N ASN A 38 2.82 12.48 12.19
CA ASN A 38 3.30 11.67 11.07
C ASN A 38 4.56 10.84 11.43
N ALA A 39 5.37 11.30 12.38
CA ALA A 39 6.53 10.57 12.90
C ALA A 39 6.11 9.34 13.71
N ALA A 40 5.19 9.49 14.66
CA ALA A 40 4.70 8.37 15.46
C ALA A 40 4.01 7.30 14.60
N VAL A 41 3.26 7.72 13.58
CA VAL A 41 2.64 6.79 12.63
C VAL A 41 3.69 6.08 11.77
N ALA A 42 4.75 6.79 11.36
CA ALA A 42 5.84 6.21 10.58
C ALA A 42 6.58 5.12 11.36
N ASP A 43 6.89 5.37 12.63
CA ASP A 43 7.53 4.42 13.53
C ASP A 43 6.64 3.19 13.76
N TRP A 44 5.34 3.39 14.02
CA TRP A 44 4.38 2.31 14.23
C TRP A 44 4.20 1.42 12.99
N CYS A 45 4.16 2.02 11.80
CA CYS A 45 3.99 1.31 10.54
C CYS A 45 5.31 0.82 9.90
N GLY A 46 6.47 1.09 10.50
CA GLY A 46 7.78 0.76 9.93
C GLY A 46 8.03 1.40 8.56
N THR A 47 7.59 2.64 8.37
CA THR A 47 7.70 3.37 7.10
C THR A 47 8.33 4.75 7.27
N SER A 48 8.45 5.52 6.18
CA SER A 48 8.98 6.88 6.24
C SER A 48 7.89 7.93 6.47
N VAL A 49 8.24 9.03 7.15
CA VAL A 49 7.35 10.20 7.34
C VAL A 49 6.82 10.74 6.00
N ILE A 50 7.64 10.71 4.94
CA ILE A 50 7.25 11.12 3.59
C ILE A 50 6.15 10.20 3.04
N THR A 51 6.25 8.89 3.30
CA THR A 51 5.22 7.92 2.90
C THR A 51 3.91 8.18 3.65
N VAL A 52 3.98 8.46 4.95
CA VAL A 52 2.83 8.84 5.77
C VAL A 52 2.15 10.10 5.23
N ALA A 53 2.92 11.17 5.01
CA ALA A 53 2.41 12.45 4.50
C ALA A 53 1.72 12.28 3.14
N LYS A 54 2.31 11.48 2.24
CA LYS A 54 1.71 11.16 0.93
C LYS A 54 0.35 10.49 1.06
N TRP A 55 0.24 9.45 1.87
CA TRP A 55 -1.00 8.68 1.97
C TRP A 55 -2.08 9.44 2.75
N ARG A 56 -1.69 10.20 3.77
CA ARG A 56 -2.59 11.14 4.44
C ARG A 56 -3.15 12.16 3.46
N GLY A 57 -2.30 12.78 2.64
CA GLY A 57 -2.73 13.74 1.60
C GLY A 57 -3.71 13.12 0.61
N ARG A 58 -3.36 11.95 0.06
CA ARG A 58 -4.24 11.20 -0.86
C ARG A 58 -5.59 10.85 -0.24
N PHE A 59 -5.62 10.50 1.05
CA PHE A 59 -6.87 10.21 1.73
C PHE A 59 -7.71 11.48 1.94
N VAL A 60 -7.11 12.63 2.23
CA VAL A 60 -7.84 13.90 2.35
C VAL A 60 -8.50 14.27 1.02
N GLU A 61 -7.80 14.07 -0.10
CA GLU A 61 -8.26 14.43 -1.45
C GLU A 61 -9.27 13.43 -2.03
N HIS A 62 -9.04 12.13 -1.84
CA HIS A 62 -9.75 11.07 -2.56
C HIS A 62 -10.41 10.02 -1.66
N ARG A 63 -10.37 10.20 -0.34
CA ARG A 63 -10.90 9.26 0.66
C ARG A 63 -10.37 7.84 0.41
N LEU A 64 -11.23 6.82 0.56
CA LEU A 64 -10.88 5.41 0.36
C LEU A 64 -10.33 5.12 -1.04
N ALA A 65 -10.82 5.81 -2.08
CA ALA A 65 -10.33 5.66 -3.44
C ALA A 65 -8.85 6.07 -3.58
N GLY A 66 -8.38 7.01 -2.75
CA GLY A 66 -6.99 7.45 -2.69
C GLY A 66 -6.01 6.42 -2.10
N LEU A 67 -6.52 5.36 -1.45
CA LEU A 67 -5.71 4.30 -0.85
C LEU A 67 -5.50 3.10 -1.78
N VAL A 68 -6.33 2.98 -2.82
CA VAL A 68 -6.15 1.99 -3.88
C VAL A 68 -5.02 2.48 -4.81
N ASP A 69 -4.15 1.56 -5.26
CA ASP A 69 -3.24 1.93 -6.35
C ASP A 69 -4.08 2.22 -7.60
N SER A 70 -4.09 3.47 -8.08
CA SER A 70 -4.52 3.72 -9.45
C SER A 70 -3.66 2.85 -10.36
N PRO A 71 -4.23 2.19 -11.39
CA PRO A 71 -3.43 1.49 -12.38
C PRO A 71 -2.43 2.50 -12.93
N ARG A 72 -1.15 2.35 -12.59
CA ARG A 72 -0.11 3.26 -13.08
C ARG A 72 -0.12 3.13 -14.61
N PRO A 73 -0.43 4.19 -15.38
CA PRO A 73 -0.02 4.22 -16.76
C PRO A 73 1.49 4.41 -16.74
N GLY A 74 2.21 3.30 -16.73
CA GLY A 74 3.67 3.25 -16.65
C GLY A 74 4.14 1.98 -17.34
N ARG A 75 5.26 2.10 -18.06
CA ARG A 75 5.88 1.07 -18.90
C ARG A 75 5.72 -0.34 -18.29
N PRO A 76 5.23 -1.34 -19.05
CA PRO A 76 5.08 -2.69 -18.52
C PRO A 76 6.41 -3.11 -17.90
N LYS A 77 6.37 -3.49 -16.62
CA LYS A 77 7.45 -4.29 -16.05
C LYS A 77 7.45 -5.56 -16.89
N VAL A 78 8.48 -5.75 -17.70
CA VAL A 78 8.74 -7.03 -18.35
C VAL A 78 8.77 -8.03 -17.21
N ALA A 79 7.71 -8.85 -17.10
CA ALA A 79 7.83 -10.08 -16.36
C ALA A 79 8.88 -10.85 -17.14
N LEU A 80 10.10 -10.95 -16.60
CA LEU A 80 11.06 -11.96 -17.04
C LEU A 80 10.47 -13.32 -16.67
N ALA A 81 9.41 -13.72 -17.36
CA ALA A 81 8.99 -15.10 -17.43
C ALA A 81 9.96 -15.74 -18.41
N LEU A 82 11.06 -16.29 -17.88
CA LEU A 82 11.97 -17.10 -18.68
C LEU A 82 11.14 -18.18 -19.37
N SER A 83 11.32 -18.34 -20.68
CA SER A 83 10.66 -19.40 -21.43
C SER A 83 11.05 -20.77 -20.85
N GLU A 84 10.26 -21.80 -21.12
CA GLU A 84 10.60 -23.19 -20.77
C GLU A 84 12.03 -23.54 -21.27
N SER A 85 12.40 -23.00 -22.44
CA SER A 85 13.71 -23.14 -23.06
C SER A 85 14.83 -22.45 -22.27
N GLU A 86 14.61 -21.23 -21.79
CA GLU A 86 15.58 -20.48 -20.97
C GLU A 86 15.77 -21.13 -19.58
N ARG A 87 14.72 -21.77 -19.02
CA ARG A 87 14.85 -22.59 -17.80
C ARG A 87 15.62 -23.88 -18.05
N ALA A 88 15.43 -24.52 -19.21
CA ALA A 88 16.12 -25.76 -19.57
C ALA A 88 17.63 -25.56 -19.81
N GLU A 89 18.06 -24.36 -20.22
CA GLU A 89 19.48 -24.03 -20.34
C GLU A 89 20.17 -23.88 -18.98
N LEU A 90 19.50 -23.27 -17.99
CA LEU A 90 20.05 -23.12 -16.65
C LEU A 90 20.21 -24.45 -15.90
N ILE A 91 19.32 -25.42 -16.14
CA ILE A 91 19.41 -26.76 -15.55
C ILE A 91 20.61 -27.56 -16.12
N ARG A 92 21.03 -27.29 -17.36
CA ARG A 92 22.19 -27.93 -17.99
C ARG A 92 23.54 -27.42 -17.49
N TRP A 93 23.57 -26.30 -16.80
CA TRP A 93 24.79 -25.68 -16.27
C TRP A 93 25.08 -26.07 -14.81
N MET A 94 24.32 -27.03 -14.27
CA MET A 94 24.50 -27.61 -12.94
C MET A 94 24.99 -29.05 -13.05
#